data_AF-A0A1H9KC63-F1
#
_entry.id   AF-A0A1H9KC63-F1
#
_cell.length_a   1.000
_cell.length_b   1.000
_cell.length_c   1.000
_cell.angle_alpha   90.00
_cell.angle_beta   90.00
_cell.angle_gamma   90.00
#
_symmetry.space_group_name_H-M   'P 1'
#
loop_
_entity.id
_entity.type
_entity.pdbx_description
1 polymer ?
#
loop_
_entity_poly.entity_id
_entity_poly.type
_entity_poly.pdbx_seq_one_letter_code
_entity_poly.pdbx_strand_id
1 'polypeptide(L)'
;MVGLLILKQLDNLSDEAVVLQWKRNPYYQSFCGIKEFQRKLPCHSTELVHFRKRIGFGGAERIFRMNVDLHGQAALEDAVHIDTAVQEKNITDPADSKLAIKIINRLIKIAKAHGVPQLNS
;
A
#
# COMPACT_ATOMS: atom_id res chain seq x y z
N MET A 1 -0.44 -16.02 4.32
CA MET A 1 0.48 -14.87 4.24
C MET A 1 0.67 -14.35 2.82
N VAL A 2 1.18 -15.15 1.87
CA VAL A 2 1.39 -14.69 0.48
C VAL A 2 0.10 -14.15 -0.17
N GLY A 3 -1.01 -14.88 -0.07
CA GLY A 3 -2.30 -14.41 -0.61
C GLY A 3 -2.78 -13.08 -0.01
N LEU A 4 -2.49 -12.81 1.27
CA LEU A 4 -2.79 -11.52 1.91
C LEU A 4 -1.92 -10.39 1.34
N LEU A 5 -0.64 -10.65 1.06
CA LEU A 5 0.23 -9.65 0.43
C LEU A 5 -0.20 -9.33 -1.01
N ILE A 6 -0.67 -10.33 -1.74
CA ILE A 6 -1.24 -10.14 -3.09
C ILE A 6 -2.51 -9.30 -2.98
N LEU A 7 -3.50 -9.72 -2.18
CA LEU A 7 -4.75 -8.96 -1.98
C LEU A 7 -4.50 -7.52 -1.52
N LYS A 8 -3.52 -7.32 -0.64
CA LYS A 8 -3.09 -6.00 -0.19
C LYS A 8 -2.66 -5.11 -1.37
N GLN A 9 -1.87 -5.65 -2.29
CA GLN A 9 -1.41 -4.93 -3.47
C GLN A 9 -2.52 -4.73 -4.50
N LEU A 10 -3.35 -5.76 -4.74
CA LEU A 10 -4.47 -5.72 -5.68
C LEU A 10 -5.46 -4.58 -5.35
N ASP A 11 -5.79 -4.45 -4.07
CA ASP A 11 -6.80 -3.49 -3.59
C ASP A 11 -6.19 -2.25 -2.92
N ASN A 12 -4.87 -2.08 -3.02
CA ASN A 12 -4.11 -0.99 -2.41
C ASN A 12 -4.46 -0.73 -0.92
N LEU A 13 -4.42 -1.80 -0.11
CA LEU A 13 -4.82 -1.78 1.30
C LEU A 13 -3.63 -1.64 2.25
N SER A 14 -3.89 -1.19 3.49
CA SER A 14 -2.92 -1.32 4.59
C SER A 14 -2.87 -2.76 5.14
N ASP A 15 -1.87 -3.07 5.99
CA ASP A 15 -1.76 -4.41 6.61
C ASP A 15 -2.96 -4.69 7.54
N GLU A 16 -3.46 -3.69 8.24
CA GLU A 16 -4.65 -3.79 9.09
C GLU A 16 -5.91 -3.98 8.25
N ALA A 17 -6.03 -3.19 7.18
CA ALA A 17 -7.19 -3.20 6.30
C ALA A 17 -7.33 -4.54 5.58
N VAL A 18 -6.23 -5.11 5.06
CA VAL A 18 -6.29 -6.40 4.35
C VAL A 18 -6.68 -7.55 5.29
N VAL A 19 -6.17 -7.56 6.52
CA VAL A 19 -6.49 -8.60 7.53
C VAL A 19 -7.96 -8.48 7.96
N LEU A 20 -8.46 -7.25 8.15
CA LEU A 20 -9.86 -7.00 8.47
C LEU A 20 -10.78 -7.37 7.30
N GLN A 21 -10.40 -7.02 6.08
CA GLN A 21 -11.17 -7.31 4.88
C GLN A 21 -11.20 -8.80 4.60
N TRP A 22 -10.10 -9.52 4.84
CA TRP A 22 -10.08 -10.98 4.75
C TRP A 22 -11.11 -11.63 5.69
N LYS A 23 -11.23 -11.13 6.93
CA LYS A 23 -12.25 -11.61 7.87
C LYS A 23 -13.68 -11.34 7.40
N ARG A 24 -13.92 -10.21 6.71
CA ARG A 24 -15.25 -9.77 6.29
C ARG A 24 -15.67 -10.32 4.93
N ASN A 25 -14.71 -10.65 4.07
CA ASN A 25 -14.94 -10.97 2.67
C ASN A 25 -14.67 -12.46 2.38
N PRO A 26 -15.70 -13.28 2.08
CA PRO A 26 -15.50 -14.69 1.76
C PRO A 26 -14.67 -14.92 0.48
N TYR A 27 -14.67 -13.98 -0.47
CA TYR A 27 -13.84 -14.07 -1.67
C TYR A 27 -12.35 -13.98 -1.35
N TYR A 28 -11.95 -13.14 -0.39
CA TYR A 28 -10.56 -13.05 0.06
C TYR A 28 -10.11 -14.33 0.76
N GLN A 29 -11.01 -14.99 1.49
CA GLN A 29 -10.72 -16.26 2.14
C GLN A 29 -10.57 -17.38 1.10
N SER A 30 -11.48 -17.43 0.13
CA SER A 30 -11.42 -18.37 -0.98
C SER A 30 -10.15 -18.19 -1.81
N PHE A 31 -9.76 -16.94 -2.11
CA PHE A 31 -8.50 -16.62 -2.79
C PHE A 31 -7.26 -17.13 -2.02
N CYS A 32 -7.29 -17.02 -0.69
CA CYS A 32 -6.25 -17.56 0.19
C CYS A 32 -6.33 -19.09 0.37
N GLY A 33 -7.19 -19.81 -0.37
CA GLY A 33 -7.32 -21.26 -0.35
C GLY A 33 -8.18 -21.81 0.79
N ILE A 34 -8.94 -20.97 1.50
CA ILE A 34 -9.84 -21.42 2.55
C ILE A 34 -11.15 -21.92 1.94
N LYS A 35 -11.55 -23.15 2.34
CA LYS A 35 -12.77 -23.80 1.84
C LYS A 35 -14.04 -23.41 2.60
N GLU A 36 -13.89 -23.01 3.85
CA GLU A 36 -15.01 -22.67 4.74
C GLU A 36 -14.85 -21.27 5.32
N PHE A 37 -15.94 -20.51 5.38
CA PHE A 37 -15.88 -19.14 5.85
C PHE A 37 -15.51 -19.04 7.35
N GLN A 38 -14.45 -18.30 7.64
CA GLN A 38 -13.93 -18.05 8.98
C GLN A 38 -14.20 -16.60 9.41
N ARG A 39 -14.72 -16.42 10.63
CA ARG A 39 -14.98 -15.08 11.22
C ARG A 39 -13.81 -14.54 12.06
N LYS A 40 -12.71 -15.29 12.16
CA LYS A 40 -11.53 -14.89 12.91
C LYS A 40 -10.55 -14.17 11.98
N LEU A 41 -9.71 -13.32 12.57
CA LEU A 41 -8.61 -12.72 11.80
C LEU A 41 -7.61 -13.83 11.43
N PRO A 42 -7.02 -13.79 10.22
CA PRO A 42 -6.09 -14.80 9.78
C PRO A 42 -4.74 -14.73 10.53
N CYS A 43 -4.34 -13.52 10.95
CA CYS A 43 -3.11 -13.25 11.68
C CYS A 43 -3.15 -11.82 12.28
N HIS A 44 -2.16 -11.44 13.08
CA HIS A 44 -1.97 -10.03 13.43
C HIS A 44 -1.38 -9.25 12.23
N SER A 45 -1.72 -7.97 12.06
CA SER A 45 -1.24 -7.18 10.90
C SER A 45 0.28 -7.06 10.85
N THR A 46 0.92 -6.92 12.02
CA THR A 46 2.39 -6.86 12.14
C THR A 46 3.10 -8.12 11.65
N GLU A 47 2.43 -9.29 11.64
CA GLU A 47 3.01 -10.52 11.11
C GLU A 47 3.30 -10.42 9.60
N LEU A 48 2.54 -9.60 8.85
CA LEU A 48 2.81 -9.35 7.43
C LEU A 48 4.14 -8.61 7.24
N VAL A 49 4.43 -7.64 8.11
CA VAL A 49 5.73 -6.92 8.12
C VAL A 49 6.87 -7.87 8.45
N HIS A 50 6.70 -8.71 9.48
CA HIS A 50 7.71 -9.71 9.84
C HIS A 50 7.92 -10.75 8.75
N PHE A 51 6.84 -11.18 8.09
CA PHE A 51 6.91 -12.12 6.97
C PHE A 51 7.64 -11.51 5.79
N ARG A 52 7.35 -10.25 5.42
CA ARG A 52 8.07 -9.53 4.35
C ARG A 52 9.56 -9.41 4.64
N LYS A 53 9.93 -9.11 5.89
CA LYS A 53 11.34 -9.06 6.32
C LYS A 53 12.01 -10.43 6.23
N ARG A 54 11.30 -11.50 6.59
CA ARG A 54 11.83 -12.88 6.57
C ARG A 54 12.10 -13.39 5.16
N ILE A 55 11.20 -13.12 4.21
CA ILE A 55 11.36 -13.56 2.82
C ILE A 55 12.38 -12.68 2.05
N GLY A 56 12.71 -11.51 2.59
CA GLY A 56 13.66 -10.57 2.00
C GLY A 56 13.21 -10.02 0.65
N PHE A 57 14.12 -9.32 -0.03
CA PHE A 57 13.85 -8.67 -1.30
C PHE A 57 13.47 -9.68 -2.40
N GLY A 58 14.26 -10.75 -2.57
CA GLY A 58 14.00 -11.75 -3.62
C GLY A 58 12.69 -12.52 -3.42
N GLY A 59 12.23 -12.69 -2.17
CA GLY A 59 10.92 -13.26 -1.89
C GLY A 59 9.78 -12.29 -2.20
N ALA A 60 9.93 -11.03 -1.81
CA ALA A 60 8.95 -9.99 -2.11
C ALA A 60 8.81 -9.74 -3.63
N GLU A 61 9.92 -9.73 -4.37
CA GLU A 61 9.94 -9.59 -5.83
C GLU A 61 9.19 -10.73 -6.53
N ARG A 62 9.35 -11.98 -6.05
CA ARG A 62 8.60 -13.13 -6.61
C ARG A 62 7.10 -12.98 -6.40
N ILE A 63 6.68 -12.51 -5.23
CA ILE A 63 5.25 -12.27 -4.94
C ILE A 63 4.72 -11.14 -5.83
N PHE A 64 5.51 -10.07 -6.02
CA PHE A 64 5.15 -8.98 -6.91
C PHE A 64 5.01 -9.46 -8.36
N ARG A 65 5.94 -10.29 -8.85
CA ARG A 65 5.85 -10.87 -10.20
C ARG A 65 4.60 -11.75 -10.37
N MET A 66 4.28 -12.57 -9.37
CA MET A 66 3.03 -13.34 -9.39
C MET A 66 1.79 -12.44 -9.50
N ASN A 67 1.82 -11.26 -8.88
CA ASN A 67 0.74 -10.29 -8.97
C ASN A 67 0.64 -9.67 -10.39
N VAL A 68 1.78 -9.26 -10.96
CA VAL A 68 1.84 -8.76 -12.36
C VAL A 68 1.32 -9.81 -13.34
N ASP A 69 1.71 -11.07 -13.16
CA ASP A 69 1.24 -12.18 -14.00
C ASP A 69 -0.27 -12.40 -13.87
N LEU A 70 -0.85 -12.22 -12.68
CA LEU A 70 -2.30 -12.30 -12.45
C LEU A 70 -3.08 -11.17 -13.13
N HIS A 71 -2.47 -10.00 -13.34
CA HIS A 71 -3.11 -8.84 -13.99
C HIS A 71 -3.02 -8.84 -15.52
N GLY A 72 -2.16 -9.66 -16.13
CA GLY A 72 -1.98 -9.70 -17.59
C GLY A 72 -1.47 -8.38 -18.20
N GLN A 73 -1.37 -8.28 -19.53
CA GLN A 73 -0.77 -7.14 -20.27
C GLN A 73 -1.35 -5.74 -19.96
N ALA A 74 -2.42 -5.62 -19.17
CA ALA A 74 -2.90 -4.35 -18.63
C ALA A 74 -2.05 -3.80 -17.47
N ALA A 75 -1.08 -4.57 -16.95
CA ALA A 75 -0.14 -4.17 -15.90
C ALA A 75 1.13 -3.47 -16.42
N LEU A 76 1.21 -3.17 -17.72
CA LEU A 76 2.24 -2.31 -18.30
C LEU A 76 1.92 -0.83 -18.01
N GLU A 77 1.80 -0.46 -16.74
CA GLU A 77 2.12 0.92 -16.39
C GLU A 77 3.65 1.03 -16.32
N ASP A 78 4.19 1.87 -17.20
CA ASP A 78 5.62 2.18 -17.39
C ASP A 78 6.19 3.02 -16.24
N ALA A 79 5.88 2.59 -15.03
CA ALA A 79 6.52 3.03 -13.81
C ALA A 79 6.46 1.84 -12.87
N VAL A 80 7.46 0.98 -13.01
CA VAL A 80 8.06 0.31 -11.85
C VAL A 80 8.60 1.43 -10.94
N HIS A 81 7.69 2.17 -10.31
CA HIS A 81 7.97 2.91 -9.11
C HIS A 81 8.14 1.80 -8.08
N ILE A 82 9.37 1.29 -7.99
CA ILE A 82 9.86 0.66 -6.76
C ILE A 82 9.83 1.79 -5.74
N ASP A 83 8.63 2.12 -5.30
CA ASP A 83 8.42 2.92 -4.12
C ASP A 83 8.89 2.00 -3.02
N THR A 84 10.15 2.19 -2.65
CA THR A 84 10.71 1.62 -1.43
C THR A 84 10.13 2.41 -0.27
N ALA A 85 8.80 2.51 -0.22
CA ALA A 85 8.06 3.11 0.86
C ALA A 85 8.13 2.12 2.02
N VAL A 86 9.19 2.30 2.79
CA VAL A 86 9.31 1.90 4.19
C VAL A 86 7.94 2.12 4.84
N GLN A 87 7.24 1.04 5.17
CA GLN A 87 6.04 1.13 5.97
C GLN A 87 6.43 1.51 7.41
N GLU A 88 5.97 2.71 7.77
CA GLU A 88 5.65 3.28 9.07
C GLU A 88 6.46 2.77 10.27
N LYS A 89 7.50 3.53 10.60
CA LYS A 89 7.72 3.89 12.00
C LYS A 89 7.20 5.31 12.20
N ASN A 90 6.36 5.46 13.20
CA ASN A 90 5.94 6.71 13.82
C ASN A 90 7.16 7.53 14.29
N ILE A 91 7.86 8.16 13.35
CA ILE A 91 8.84 9.22 13.57
C ILE A 91 8.68 10.13 12.35
N THR A 92 8.13 11.32 12.55
CA THR A 92 8.02 12.38 11.55
C THR A 92 9.38 12.58 10.88
N ASP A 93 9.52 12.11 9.65
CA ASP A 93 10.77 12.21 8.89
C ASP A 93 10.94 13.67 8.41
N PRO A 94 12.02 14.39 8.75
CA PRO A 94 12.18 15.81 8.42
C PRO A 94 12.20 16.12 6.92
N ALA A 95 12.21 15.10 6.05
CA ALA A 95 12.02 15.23 4.61
C ALA A 95 10.56 15.49 4.20
N ASP A 96 9.59 14.88 4.89
CA ASP A 96 8.16 15.02 4.57
C ASP A 96 7.66 16.45 4.85
N SER A 97 8.09 17.04 5.97
CA SER A 97 7.79 18.45 6.28
C SER A 97 8.34 19.40 5.21
N LYS A 98 9.54 19.11 4.66
CA LYS A 98 10.14 19.94 3.61
C LYS A 98 9.42 19.77 2.27
N LEU A 99 8.93 18.57 1.96
CA LEU A 99 8.15 18.32 0.76
C LEU A 99 6.77 18.98 0.83
N ALA A 100 6.09 18.86 1.97
CA ALA A 100 4.82 19.55 2.24
C ALA A 100 4.97 21.08 2.11
N ILE A 101 6.02 21.66 2.72
CA ILE A 101 6.32 23.10 2.59
C ILE A 101 6.59 23.50 1.13
N LYS A 102 7.31 22.67 0.36
CA LYS A 102 7.54 22.93 -1.09
C LYS A 102 6.25 22.89 -1.89
N ILE A 103 5.36 21.93 -1.63
CA ILE A 103 4.06 21.82 -2.30
C ILE A 103 3.19 23.04 -1.96
N ILE A 104 3.11 23.42 -0.68
CA ILE A 104 2.39 24.62 -0.22
C ILE A 104 2.91 25.87 -0.94
N ASN A 105 4.23 26.08 -0.96
CA ASN A 105 4.82 27.24 -1.66
C ASN A 105 4.53 27.25 -3.16
N ARG A 106 4.48 26.08 -3.80
CA ARG A 106 4.14 25.96 -5.23
C ARG A 106 2.68 26.28 -5.49
N LEU A 107 1.77 25.82 -4.62
CA LEU A 107 0.34 26.14 -4.68
C LEU A 107 0.09 27.64 -4.45
N ILE A 108 0.78 28.25 -3.48
CA ILE A 108 0.70 29.71 -3.23
C ILE A 108 1.18 30.50 -4.45
N LYS A 109 2.26 30.06 -5.11
CA LYS A 109 2.77 30.71 -6.33
C LYS A 109 1.80 30.61 -7.50
N ILE A 110 1.16 29.45 -7.69
CA ILE A 110 0.15 29.24 -8.73
C ILE A 110 -1.10 30.08 -8.43
N ALA A 111 -1.56 30.09 -7.17
CA ALA A 111 -2.71 30.88 -6.74
C ALA A 111 -2.49 32.39 -6.93
N LYS A 112 -1.29 32.91 -6.65
CA LYS A 112 -0.92 34.31 -6.96
C LYS A 112 -0.92 34.60 -8.46
N ALA A 113 -0.45 33.66 -9.29
CA ALA A 113 -0.45 33.81 -10.74
C ALA A 113 -1.86 33.81 -11.35
N HIS A 114 -2.84 33.17 -10.68
CA HIS A 114 -4.22 33.02 -11.16
C HIS A 114 -5.22 33.91 -10.40
N GLY A 115 -4.75 34.82 -9.54
CA GLY A 115 -5.59 35.78 -8.82
C GLY A 115 -6.56 35.17 -7.81
N VAL A 116 -6.30 33.94 -7.34
CA VAL A 116 -7.21 33.24 -6.41
C VAL A 116 -7.00 33.77 -4.99
N PRO A 117 -8.06 34.26 -4.30
CA PRO A 117 -7.95 34.76 -2.93
C PRO A 117 -7.60 33.62 -1.97
N GLN A 118 -6.50 33.76 -1.24
CA GLN A 118 -6.14 32.83 -0.16
C GLN A 118 -6.80 33.34 1.12
N LEU A 119 -7.68 32.54 1.74
CA LEU A 119 -8.21 32.86 3.07
C LEU A 119 -7.07 32.73 4.08
N ASN A 120 -6.58 33.87 4.57
CA ASN A 120 -5.70 33.93 5.73
C ASN A 120 -6.57 33.81 6.99
N SER A 121 -6.32 32.79 7.81
CA SER A 121 -6.60 32.80 9.25
C SER A 121 -5.39 32.27 9.99
#